data_AF-A0A3D6DM07-F1
#
_entry.id   AF-A0A3D6DM07-F1
#
_cell.length_a   1.000
_cell.length_b   1.000
_cell.length_c   1.000
_cell.angle_alpha   90.00
_cell.angle_beta   90.00
_cell.angle_gamma   90.00
#
_symmetry.space_group_name_H-M   'P 1'
#
loop_
_entity.id
_entity.type
_entity.pdbx_description
1 polymer ?
#
loop_
_entity_poly.entity_id
_entity_poly.type
_entity_poly.pdbx_seq_one_letter_code
_entity_poly.pdbx_strand_id
1 'polypeptide(L)'
;MSDIAALVEAEFRSRLEAYRIARADIPEHAGIEESVLSGGYSYRQVLELVQNGADAILEANEQSDCVQQDARIEVVLHGQHLYVANTGAPLSPEGVIALLHSHSSPKRGNQIGRFGLGFKSLLRLGGRLDILSRSGSLRFYPEHCRNEIRRKLALDDSTPVPGLRLAWVLDRQAEEATDPILAGHSWATTIIRAEISNPDIIPHLQEEVRKFPAPFLLFLPVAVSLDLDAGDGARRQLRRIPDGPDFRLFDGNEESRWRFVETAEVRVTDTAAKADATHLHAREVVPLAWAMPLDAKRESAGHFWAFFPTDTATHLPGILNAPWKVNNDRSALIAGEWNNALMREAAGLIARTLSELATEADPGRPLDAFPRRLERQDDLAAPLVEALWARILAAVIIPDAQGTPQPSEELKRPPLDDADSQGQWRELAPVEARVRWVHPACLTGDRPKRLEALAERLSKAKAVGLSRAEASDWFA
;
A
#
# COMPACT_ATOMS: atom_id res chain seq x y z
N MET A 1 -9.59 -35.21 -15.22
CA MET A 1 -10.12 -34.04 -14.48
C MET A 1 -9.11 -33.68 -13.41
N SER A 2 -8.75 -32.40 -13.28
CA SER A 2 -7.88 -31.97 -12.18
C SER A 2 -8.65 -32.00 -10.86
N ASP A 3 -7.93 -32.05 -9.74
CA ASP A 3 -8.54 -32.03 -8.39
C ASP A 3 -9.42 -30.77 -8.19
N ILE A 4 -9.02 -29.64 -8.78
CA ILE A 4 -9.81 -28.39 -8.80
C ILE A 4 -11.14 -28.57 -9.52
N ALA A 5 -11.17 -29.24 -10.66
CA ALA A 5 -12.41 -29.45 -11.41
C ALA A 5 -13.41 -30.29 -10.60
N ALA A 6 -12.95 -31.39 -10.00
CA ALA A 6 -13.76 -32.23 -9.13
C ALA A 6 -14.29 -31.47 -7.91
N LEU A 7 -13.46 -30.60 -7.31
CA LEU A 7 -13.85 -29.76 -6.18
C LEU A 7 -14.94 -28.74 -6.57
N VAL A 8 -14.79 -28.05 -7.70
CA VAL A 8 -15.80 -27.09 -8.19
C VAL A 8 -17.15 -27.77 -8.37
N GLU A 9 -17.18 -28.96 -8.96
CA GLU A 9 -18.42 -29.75 -9.13
C GLU A 9 -19.01 -30.24 -7.80
N ALA A 10 -18.16 -30.57 -6.83
CA ALA A 10 -18.60 -30.96 -5.49
C ALA A 10 -19.22 -29.76 -4.74
N GLU A 11 -18.56 -28.61 -4.75
CA GLU A 11 -19.04 -27.37 -4.14
C GLU A 11 -20.33 -26.86 -4.79
N PHE A 12 -20.44 -26.95 -6.12
CA PHE A 12 -21.67 -26.62 -6.85
C PHE A 12 -22.86 -27.43 -6.30
N ARG A 13 -22.71 -28.76 -6.20
CA ARG A 13 -23.77 -29.65 -5.71
C ARG A 13 -24.07 -29.41 -4.24
N SER A 14 -23.04 -29.25 -3.42
CA SER A 14 -23.18 -29.01 -1.98
C SER A 14 -23.92 -27.69 -1.71
N ARG A 15 -23.61 -26.62 -2.45
CA ARG A 15 -24.29 -25.32 -2.31
C ARG A 15 -25.77 -25.40 -2.66
N LEU A 16 -26.15 -26.09 -3.74
CA LEU A 16 -27.55 -26.27 -4.11
C LEU A 16 -28.32 -27.08 -3.06
N GLU A 17 -27.71 -28.14 -2.52
CA GLU A 17 -28.34 -28.93 -1.46
C GLU A 17 -28.50 -28.13 -0.17
N ALA A 18 -27.49 -27.33 0.20
CA ALA A 18 -27.58 -26.43 1.34
C ALA A 18 -28.75 -25.44 1.19
N TYR A 19 -28.91 -24.82 0.01
CA TYR A 19 -30.06 -23.94 -0.25
C TYR A 19 -31.40 -24.66 -0.33
N ARG A 20 -31.42 -25.96 -0.70
CA ARG A 20 -32.62 -26.78 -0.62
C ARG A 20 -33.08 -26.97 0.82
N ILE A 21 -32.13 -27.15 1.74
CA ILE A 21 -32.38 -27.37 3.18
C ILE A 21 -32.69 -26.04 3.88
N ALA A 22 -31.87 -25.00 3.65
CA ALA A 22 -31.95 -23.68 4.27
C ALA A 22 -32.21 -22.59 3.22
N ARG A 23 -33.47 -22.47 2.77
CA ARG A 23 -33.86 -21.49 1.75
C ARG A 23 -33.69 -20.03 2.18
N ALA A 24 -33.74 -19.76 3.48
CA ALA A 24 -33.59 -18.41 4.04
C ALA A 24 -32.20 -17.80 3.78
N ASP A 25 -31.19 -18.66 3.61
CA ASP A 25 -29.81 -18.24 3.32
C ASP A 25 -29.68 -17.59 1.94
N ILE A 26 -30.60 -17.85 1.00
CA ILE A 26 -30.53 -17.32 -0.37
C ILE A 26 -30.65 -15.78 -0.37
N PRO A 27 -31.76 -15.19 0.15
CA PRO A 27 -31.87 -13.73 0.21
C PRO A 27 -30.84 -13.10 1.15
N GLU A 28 -30.43 -13.77 2.24
CA GLU A 28 -29.36 -13.29 3.11
C GLU A 28 -28.05 -13.14 2.35
N HIS A 29 -27.64 -14.17 1.62
CA HIS A 29 -26.43 -14.14 0.81
C HIS A 29 -26.51 -13.13 -0.34
N ALA A 30 -27.69 -12.93 -0.93
CA ALA A 30 -27.91 -11.89 -1.92
C ALA A 30 -27.73 -10.49 -1.31
N GLY A 31 -28.29 -10.24 -0.12
CA GLY A 31 -28.12 -8.98 0.61
C GLY A 31 -26.67 -8.70 0.99
N ILE A 32 -25.90 -9.74 1.36
CA ILE A 32 -24.45 -9.60 1.59
C ILE A 32 -23.74 -9.16 0.30
N GLU A 33 -24.03 -9.77 -0.85
CA GLU A 33 -23.43 -9.33 -2.13
C GLU A 33 -23.84 -7.89 -2.50
N GLU A 34 -25.09 -7.51 -2.27
CA GLU A 34 -25.60 -6.16 -2.53
C GLU A 34 -24.95 -5.11 -1.61
N SER A 35 -24.72 -5.43 -0.34
CA SER A 35 -23.99 -4.54 0.60
C SER A 35 -22.54 -4.30 0.16
N VAL A 36 -21.87 -5.31 -0.39
CA VAL A 36 -20.51 -5.19 -0.93
C VAL A 36 -20.52 -4.34 -2.19
N LEU A 37 -21.53 -4.52 -3.05
CA LEU A 37 -21.72 -3.75 -4.26
C LEU A 37 -22.02 -2.28 -3.97
N SER A 38 -22.86 -1.97 -2.98
CA SER A 38 -23.27 -0.61 -2.63
C SER A 38 -22.24 0.17 -1.80
N GLY A 39 -21.29 -0.52 -1.15
CA GLY A 39 -20.16 0.11 -0.48
C GLY A 39 -19.16 0.75 -1.45
N GLY A 40 -18.28 1.63 -0.93
CA GLY A 40 -17.24 2.31 -1.72
C GLY A 40 -16.13 1.43 -2.29
N TYR A 41 -16.28 0.09 -2.24
CA TYR A 41 -15.45 -0.89 -2.97
C TYR A 41 -15.50 -0.74 -4.50
N SER A 42 -16.23 0.25 -4.99
CA SER A 42 -16.65 0.37 -6.38
C SER A 42 -15.60 0.85 -7.36
N TYR A 43 -14.43 1.29 -6.88
CA TYR A 43 -13.46 2.05 -7.68
C TYR A 43 -12.01 1.53 -7.55
N ARG A 44 -11.82 0.24 -7.20
CA ARG A 44 -10.49 -0.34 -6.92
C ARG A 44 -10.29 -1.74 -7.55
N GLN A 45 -10.85 -1.99 -8.72
CA GLN A 45 -10.83 -3.33 -9.34
C GLN A 45 -9.42 -3.77 -9.74
N VAL A 46 -8.66 -2.89 -10.40
CA VAL A 46 -7.27 -3.17 -10.80
C VAL A 46 -6.37 -3.32 -9.59
N LEU A 47 -6.51 -2.46 -8.57
CA LEU A 47 -5.74 -2.56 -7.33
C LEU A 47 -5.93 -3.92 -6.65
N GLU A 48 -7.17 -4.37 -6.48
CA GLU A 48 -7.48 -5.65 -5.83
C GLU A 48 -6.97 -6.85 -6.66
N LEU A 49 -7.06 -6.80 -7.99
CA LEU A 49 -6.54 -7.87 -8.85
C LEU A 49 -5.02 -7.94 -8.86
N VAL A 50 -4.32 -6.79 -8.92
CA VAL A 50 -2.86 -6.74 -8.83
C VAL A 50 -2.40 -7.21 -7.45
N GLN A 51 -3.11 -6.84 -6.38
CA GLN A 51 -2.82 -7.34 -5.04
C GLN A 51 -2.96 -8.86 -4.95
N ASN A 52 -4.05 -9.45 -5.49
CA ASN A 52 -4.18 -10.91 -5.54
C ASN A 52 -3.03 -11.56 -6.32
N GLY A 53 -2.56 -10.93 -7.40
CA GLY A 53 -1.40 -11.39 -8.16
C GLY A 53 -0.09 -11.30 -7.36
N ALA A 54 0.11 -10.22 -6.61
CA ALA A 54 1.26 -10.05 -5.73
C ALA A 54 1.27 -11.09 -4.59
N ASP A 55 0.15 -11.29 -3.90
CA ASP A 55 0.00 -12.31 -2.86
C ASP A 55 0.20 -13.73 -3.43
N ALA A 56 -0.17 -13.97 -4.68
CA ALA A 56 0.14 -15.22 -5.38
C ALA A 56 1.64 -15.43 -5.56
N ILE A 57 2.37 -14.39 -5.96
CA ILE A 57 3.82 -14.42 -6.11
C ILE A 57 4.49 -14.67 -4.74
N LEU A 58 4.03 -14.01 -3.68
CA LEU A 58 4.58 -14.20 -2.34
C LEU A 58 4.43 -15.64 -1.86
N GLU A 59 3.25 -16.23 -2.03
CA GLU A 59 3.03 -17.63 -1.67
C GLU A 59 3.93 -18.60 -2.46
N ALA A 60 4.14 -18.35 -3.75
CA ALA A 60 5.05 -19.18 -4.56
C ALA A 60 6.50 -19.10 -4.06
N ASN A 61 6.93 -17.91 -3.61
CA ASN A 61 8.26 -17.71 -3.03
C ASN A 61 8.39 -18.34 -1.63
N GLU A 62 7.33 -18.35 -0.82
CA GLU A 62 7.33 -19.04 0.49
C GLU A 62 7.39 -20.57 0.35
N GLN A 63 6.79 -21.11 -0.72
CA GLN A 63 6.78 -22.56 -1.00
C GLN A 63 8.04 -23.06 -1.69
N SER A 64 8.87 -22.17 -2.24
CA SER A 64 10.07 -22.52 -3.00
C SER A 64 11.33 -22.17 -2.19
N ASP A 65 12.28 -23.09 -2.08
CA ASP A 65 13.60 -22.80 -1.50
C ASP A 65 14.42 -21.80 -2.35
N CYS A 66 13.94 -21.46 -3.55
CA CYS A 66 14.53 -20.47 -4.45
C CYS A 66 13.61 -19.26 -4.66
N VAL A 67 14.19 -18.07 -4.62
CA VAL A 67 13.49 -16.82 -4.96
C VAL A 67 13.18 -16.83 -6.46
N GLN A 68 11.91 -16.65 -6.81
CA GLN A 68 11.48 -16.55 -8.21
C GLN A 68 12.09 -15.30 -8.84
N GLN A 69 13.04 -15.47 -9.76
CA GLN A 69 13.79 -14.35 -10.36
C GLN A 69 12.95 -13.51 -11.33
N ASP A 70 11.91 -14.09 -11.94
CA ASP A 70 11.07 -13.44 -12.96
C ASP A 70 9.62 -13.26 -12.48
N ALA A 71 9.44 -12.71 -11.29
CA ALA A 71 8.09 -12.41 -10.79
C ALA A 71 7.45 -11.26 -11.60
N ARG A 72 6.31 -11.55 -12.24
CA ARG A 72 5.66 -10.63 -13.18
C ARG A 72 4.15 -10.62 -13.00
N ILE A 73 3.57 -9.43 -13.14
CA ILE A 73 2.14 -9.19 -13.28
C ILE A 73 1.91 -8.36 -14.55
N GLU A 74 0.92 -8.72 -15.37
CA GLU A 74 0.51 -7.95 -16.54
C GLU A 74 -0.99 -7.66 -16.46
N VAL A 75 -1.36 -6.39 -16.58
CA VAL A 75 -2.75 -5.91 -16.63
C VAL A 75 -3.02 -5.40 -18.03
N VAL A 76 -4.04 -5.95 -18.69
CA VAL A 76 -4.46 -5.54 -20.03
C VAL A 76 -5.94 -5.27 -20.04
N LEU A 77 -6.34 -4.06 -20.42
CA LEU A 77 -7.71 -3.75 -20.78
C LEU A 77 -7.85 -3.81 -22.30
N HIS A 78 -8.68 -4.70 -22.81
CA HIS A 78 -8.89 -4.89 -24.25
C HIS A 78 -10.36 -5.10 -24.58
N GLY A 79 -10.93 -4.17 -25.35
CA GLY A 79 -12.36 -4.17 -25.65
C GLY A 79 -13.20 -4.11 -24.37
N GLN A 80 -14.04 -5.12 -24.15
CA GLN A 80 -14.87 -5.27 -22.96
C GLN A 80 -14.31 -6.28 -21.95
N HIS A 81 -12.99 -6.52 -21.95
CA HIS A 81 -12.36 -7.45 -21.03
C HIS A 81 -11.15 -6.84 -20.33
N LEU A 82 -11.05 -7.08 -19.02
CA LEU A 82 -9.89 -6.81 -18.20
C LEU A 82 -9.16 -8.13 -17.91
N TYR A 83 -7.88 -8.18 -18.22
CA TYR A 83 -7.01 -9.33 -18.01
C TYR A 83 -5.96 -8.98 -16.95
N VAL A 84 -5.76 -9.86 -15.97
CA VAL A 84 -4.66 -9.76 -14.99
C VAL A 84 -3.96 -11.09 -14.90
N ALA A 85 -2.74 -11.16 -15.45
CA ALA A 85 -1.93 -12.35 -15.56
C ALA A 85 -0.75 -12.27 -14.58
N ASN A 86 -0.42 -13.36 -13.88
CA ASN A 86 0.72 -13.39 -12.96
C ASN A 86 1.49 -14.73 -12.96
N THR A 87 2.74 -14.68 -12.52
CA THR A 87 3.65 -15.83 -12.39
C THR A 87 3.59 -16.53 -11.04
N GLY A 88 2.69 -16.12 -10.14
CA GLY A 88 2.62 -16.59 -8.77
C GLY A 88 2.08 -18.01 -8.62
N ALA A 89 1.69 -18.37 -7.39
CA ALA A 89 1.17 -19.70 -7.07
C ALA A 89 -0.10 -20.02 -7.86
N PRO A 90 -0.26 -21.28 -8.31
CA PRO A 90 -1.47 -21.70 -8.98
C PRO A 90 -2.68 -21.70 -8.03
N LEU A 91 -3.88 -21.74 -8.59
CA LEU A 91 -5.11 -21.81 -7.83
C LEU A 91 -5.13 -23.07 -6.94
N SER A 92 -5.27 -22.89 -5.63
CA SER A 92 -5.32 -23.99 -4.67
C SER A 92 -6.77 -24.43 -4.37
N PRO A 93 -6.97 -25.67 -3.87
CA PRO A 93 -8.27 -26.12 -3.36
C PRO A 93 -8.86 -25.17 -2.30
N GLU A 94 -8.04 -24.68 -1.37
CA GLU A 94 -8.45 -23.73 -0.35
C GLU A 94 -8.89 -22.39 -0.96
N GLY A 95 -8.21 -21.95 -2.04
CA GLY A 95 -8.58 -20.75 -2.79
C GLY A 95 -9.95 -20.89 -3.46
N VAL A 96 -10.28 -22.06 -4.02
CA VAL A 96 -11.61 -22.36 -4.58
C VAL A 96 -12.70 -22.28 -3.51
N ILE A 97 -12.45 -22.88 -2.35
CA ILE A 97 -13.40 -22.84 -1.22
C ILE A 97 -13.59 -21.39 -0.74
N ALA A 98 -12.51 -20.62 -0.60
CA ALA A 98 -12.57 -19.22 -0.19
C ALA A 98 -13.35 -18.34 -1.18
N LEU A 99 -13.21 -18.58 -2.49
CA LEU A 99 -13.95 -17.89 -3.53
C LEU A 99 -15.47 -18.16 -3.46
N LEU A 100 -15.86 -19.40 -3.15
CA LEU A 100 -17.27 -19.84 -3.15
C LEU A 100 -18.01 -19.55 -1.83
N HIS A 101 -17.28 -19.31 -0.73
CA HIS A 101 -17.84 -19.14 0.61
C HIS A 101 -17.60 -17.73 1.16
N SER A 102 -18.64 -17.09 1.70
CA SER A 102 -18.64 -15.63 1.96
C SER A 102 -17.78 -15.15 3.13
N HIS A 103 -17.33 -16.02 4.04
CA HIS A 103 -16.68 -15.62 5.28
C HIS A 103 -15.53 -16.52 5.76
N SER A 104 -15.13 -17.50 4.96
CA SER A 104 -14.10 -18.49 5.34
C SER A 104 -12.84 -18.32 4.50
N SER A 105 -12.20 -17.15 4.59
CA SER A 105 -10.80 -17.03 4.19
C SER A 105 -9.94 -17.20 5.45
N PRO A 106 -9.30 -18.36 5.64
CA PRO A 106 -8.21 -18.46 6.61
C PRO A 106 -7.05 -17.62 6.06
N LYS A 107 -6.95 -16.35 6.48
CA LYS A 107 -5.83 -15.48 6.13
C LYS A 107 -4.57 -16.04 6.79
N ARG A 108 -3.66 -16.61 6.01
CA ARG A 108 -2.35 -17.11 6.47
C ARG A 108 -1.29 -16.01 6.29
N GLY A 109 -0.47 -15.77 7.31
CA GLY A 109 0.75 -14.95 7.19
C GLY A 109 0.52 -13.49 6.78
N ASN A 110 1.43 -12.93 5.98
CA ASN A 110 1.42 -11.52 5.55
C ASN A 110 0.43 -11.22 4.40
N GLN A 111 -0.38 -12.20 3.99
CA GLN A 111 -1.35 -12.07 2.90
C GLN A 111 -2.54 -11.17 3.29
N ILE A 112 -2.99 -10.37 2.35
CA ILE A 112 -4.01 -9.32 2.56
C ILE A 112 -5.18 -9.51 1.60
N GLY A 113 -4.90 -9.93 0.37
CA GLY A 113 -5.84 -10.20 -0.71
C GLY A 113 -5.51 -11.50 -1.43
N ARG A 114 -6.33 -12.53 -1.22
CA ARG A 114 -6.34 -13.74 -2.07
C ARG A 114 -7.71 -14.40 -2.07
N PHE A 115 -8.71 -13.59 -2.43
CA PHE A 115 -10.12 -13.97 -2.63
C PHE A 115 -11.06 -13.89 -1.41
N GLY A 116 -10.94 -12.80 -0.65
CA GLY A 116 -12.01 -12.24 0.19
C GLY A 116 -12.82 -11.14 -0.51
N LEU A 117 -13.51 -10.28 0.27
CA LEU A 117 -14.43 -9.19 -0.17
C LEU A 117 -13.99 -8.40 -1.41
N GLY A 118 -12.68 -8.17 -1.61
CA GLY A 118 -12.13 -7.47 -2.77
C GLY A 118 -12.44 -8.12 -4.13
N PHE A 119 -12.45 -9.45 -4.23
CA PHE A 119 -12.82 -10.15 -5.48
C PHE A 119 -14.28 -9.91 -5.86
N LYS A 120 -15.16 -9.75 -4.87
CA LYS A 120 -16.59 -9.48 -5.10
C LYS A 120 -16.84 -8.07 -5.66
N SER A 121 -15.90 -7.14 -5.52
CA SER A 121 -16.01 -5.82 -6.18
C SER A 121 -16.12 -5.93 -7.71
N LEU A 122 -15.59 -7.01 -8.29
CA LEU A 122 -15.69 -7.31 -9.71
C LEU A 122 -17.13 -7.58 -10.17
N LEU A 123 -18.07 -7.87 -9.25
CA LEU A 123 -19.49 -7.97 -9.58
C LEU A 123 -20.04 -6.70 -10.24
N ARG A 124 -19.43 -5.53 -9.97
CA ARG A 124 -19.82 -4.27 -10.63
C ARG A 124 -19.57 -4.29 -12.14
N LEU A 125 -18.65 -5.13 -12.62
CA LEU A 125 -18.41 -5.29 -14.05
C LEU A 125 -19.60 -5.99 -14.73
N GLY A 126 -20.41 -6.74 -13.97
CA GLY A 126 -21.66 -7.35 -14.44
C GLY A 126 -21.50 -8.49 -15.44
N GLY A 127 -20.27 -8.86 -15.80
CA GLY A 127 -19.97 -9.91 -16.77
C GLY A 127 -19.49 -11.22 -16.14
N ARG A 128 -19.01 -12.12 -16.99
CA ARG A 128 -18.30 -13.34 -16.57
C ARG A 128 -16.94 -13.02 -15.96
N LEU A 129 -16.54 -13.80 -14.96
CA LEU A 129 -15.21 -13.76 -14.37
C LEU A 129 -14.57 -15.13 -14.49
N ASP A 130 -13.47 -15.19 -15.22
CA ASP A 130 -12.72 -16.43 -15.43
C ASP A 130 -11.43 -16.40 -14.62
N ILE A 131 -11.16 -17.49 -13.93
CA ILE A 131 -9.89 -17.76 -13.26
C ILE A 131 -9.24 -18.92 -14.01
N LEU A 132 -8.25 -18.60 -14.84
CA LEU A 132 -7.53 -19.56 -15.67
C LEU A 132 -6.18 -19.88 -15.03
N SER A 133 -6.06 -21.00 -14.32
CA SER A 133 -4.83 -21.40 -13.63
C SER A 133 -4.29 -22.74 -14.11
N ARG A 134 -2.98 -22.95 -13.96
CA ARG A 134 -2.30 -24.21 -14.35
C ARG A 134 -2.81 -25.45 -13.59
N SER A 135 -3.30 -25.29 -12.36
CA SER A 135 -3.85 -26.37 -11.53
C SER A 135 -5.32 -26.70 -11.84
N GLY A 136 -6.01 -25.80 -12.54
CA GLY A 136 -7.44 -25.89 -12.84
C GLY A 136 -8.03 -24.51 -13.05
N SER A 137 -9.12 -24.45 -13.80
CA SER A 137 -9.77 -23.20 -14.18
C SER A 137 -11.26 -23.24 -13.88
N LEU A 138 -11.82 -22.10 -13.53
CA LEU A 138 -13.24 -21.96 -13.22
C LEU A 138 -13.79 -20.62 -13.67
N ARG A 139 -15.10 -20.58 -13.93
CA ARG A 139 -15.85 -19.41 -14.34
C ARG A 139 -16.94 -19.10 -13.32
N PHE A 140 -17.02 -17.83 -12.92
CA PHE A 140 -18.21 -17.24 -12.32
C PHE A 140 -19.03 -16.56 -13.40
N TYR A 141 -20.33 -16.80 -13.38
CA TYR A 141 -21.26 -16.14 -14.30
C TYR A 141 -22.51 -15.71 -13.50
N PRO A 142 -22.55 -14.45 -13.02
CA PRO A 142 -23.57 -14.01 -12.07
C PRO A 142 -25.02 -14.22 -12.51
N GLU A 143 -25.36 -13.81 -13.73
CA GLU A 143 -26.72 -14.01 -14.26
C GLU A 143 -27.08 -15.50 -14.40
N HIS A 144 -26.13 -16.31 -14.88
CA HIS A 144 -26.37 -17.75 -15.00
C HIS A 144 -26.48 -18.43 -13.63
N CYS A 145 -25.70 -18.00 -12.64
CA CYS A 145 -25.82 -18.46 -11.24
C CYS A 145 -27.21 -18.20 -10.69
N ARG A 146 -27.72 -16.97 -10.85
CA ARG A 146 -29.07 -16.62 -10.39
C ARG A 146 -30.13 -17.49 -11.07
N ASN A 147 -30.03 -17.63 -12.39
CA ASN A 147 -30.98 -18.44 -13.17
C ASN A 147 -30.94 -19.92 -12.80
N GLU A 148 -29.74 -20.49 -12.59
CA GLU A 148 -29.60 -21.87 -12.16
C GLU A 148 -30.20 -22.11 -10.77
N ILE A 149 -29.93 -21.24 -9.79
CA ILE A 149 -30.50 -21.37 -8.44
C ILE A 149 -32.03 -21.26 -8.50
N ARG A 150 -32.57 -20.25 -9.20
CA ARG A 150 -34.03 -20.10 -9.37
C ARG A 150 -34.65 -21.34 -9.99
N ARG A 151 -34.09 -21.81 -11.10
CA ARG A 151 -34.57 -22.98 -11.84
C ARG A 151 -34.53 -24.25 -11.00
N LYS A 152 -33.41 -24.52 -10.32
CA LYS A 152 -33.19 -25.76 -9.55
C LYS A 152 -34.01 -25.82 -8.27
N LEU A 153 -34.34 -24.67 -7.67
CA LEU A 153 -35.08 -24.60 -6.41
C LEU A 153 -36.54 -24.14 -6.56
N ALA A 154 -36.98 -23.88 -7.81
CA ALA A 154 -38.30 -23.36 -8.16
C ALA A 154 -38.64 -22.09 -7.36
N LEU A 155 -37.76 -21.09 -7.44
CA LEU A 155 -37.93 -19.79 -6.78
C LEU A 155 -38.64 -18.81 -7.72
N ASP A 156 -39.42 -17.90 -7.14
CA ASP A 156 -40.06 -16.81 -7.85
C ASP A 156 -39.03 -15.79 -8.38
N ASP A 157 -39.36 -15.12 -9.48
CA ASP A 157 -38.48 -14.11 -10.10
C ASP A 157 -38.14 -12.95 -9.17
N SER A 158 -39.07 -12.61 -8.26
CA SER A 158 -38.91 -11.57 -7.25
C SER A 158 -37.96 -11.94 -6.11
N THR A 159 -37.58 -13.23 -5.98
CA THR A 159 -36.67 -13.68 -4.94
C THR A 159 -35.26 -13.14 -5.22
N PRO A 160 -34.63 -12.42 -4.27
CA PRO A 160 -33.23 -12.04 -4.38
C PRO A 160 -32.34 -13.29 -4.34
N VAL A 161 -31.44 -13.43 -5.33
CA VAL A 161 -30.56 -14.59 -5.48
C VAL A 161 -29.12 -14.14 -5.69
N PRO A 162 -28.13 -14.76 -5.00
CA PRO A 162 -26.73 -14.39 -5.13
C PRO A 162 -26.13 -14.83 -6.47
N GLY A 163 -25.16 -14.07 -6.96
CA GLY A 163 -24.50 -14.26 -8.26
C GLY A 163 -23.17 -15.01 -8.21
N LEU A 164 -22.50 -15.12 -7.06
CA LEU A 164 -21.15 -15.73 -6.98
C LEU A 164 -21.09 -17.02 -6.18
N ARG A 165 -22.21 -17.73 -6.03
CA ARG A 165 -22.28 -18.94 -5.19
C ARG A 165 -22.12 -20.24 -5.95
N LEU A 166 -22.19 -20.17 -7.27
CA LEU A 166 -21.95 -21.28 -8.18
C LEU A 166 -20.83 -20.88 -9.14
N ALA A 167 -19.95 -21.84 -9.43
CA ALA A 167 -18.93 -21.73 -10.45
C ALA A 167 -18.98 -22.97 -11.36
N TRP A 168 -18.43 -22.83 -12.56
CA TRP A 168 -18.33 -23.90 -13.55
C TRP A 168 -16.88 -24.19 -13.86
N VAL A 169 -16.56 -25.46 -14.09
CA VAL A 169 -15.25 -25.87 -14.59
C VAL A 169 -15.01 -25.24 -15.96
N LEU A 170 -13.81 -24.72 -16.16
CA LEU A 170 -13.39 -24.08 -17.39
C LEU A 170 -12.19 -24.84 -17.97
N ASP A 171 -12.16 -25.01 -19.29
CA ASP A 171 -10.98 -25.54 -19.98
C ASP A 171 -10.12 -24.37 -20.47
N ARG A 172 -8.94 -24.22 -19.85
CA ARG A 172 -7.99 -23.16 -20.19
C ARG A 172 -7.54 -23.23 -21.65
N GLN A 173 -7.29 -24.42 -22.18
CA GLN A 173 -6.78 -24.57 -23.55
C GLN A 173 -7.85 -24.17 -24.57
N ALA A 174 -9.10 -24.54 -24.32
CA ALA A 174 -10.23 -24.15 -25.16
C ALA A 174 -10.43 -22.63 -25.19
N GLU A 175 -10.30 -21.97 -24.04
CA GLU A 175 -10.41 -20.50 -23.95
C GLU A 175 -9.22 -19.81 -24.61
N GLU A 176 -7.99 -20.28 -24.40
CA GLU A 176 -6.77 -19.77 -25.08
C GLU A 176 -6.85 -19.93 -26.61
N ALA A 177 -7.49 -20.99 -27.12
CA ALA A 177 -7.65 -21.20 -28.55
C ALA A 177 -8.57 -20.18 -29.24
N THR A 178 -9.41 -19.47 -28.47
CA THR A 178 -10.42 -18.53 -29.00
C THR A 178 -10.14 -17.08 -28.64
N ASP A 179 -9.25 -16.82 -27.68
CA ASP A 179 -8.90 -15.49 -27.21
C ASP A 179 -7.39 -15.22 -27.40
N PRO A 180 -7.01 -14.39 -28.41
CA PRO A 180 -5.61 -14.07 -28.68
C PRO A 180 -4.87 -13.41 -27.51
N ILE A 181 -5.59 -12.67 -26.65
CA ILE A 181 -4.99 -12.08 -25.46
C ILE A 181 -4.61 -13.19 -24.48
N LEU A 182 -5.50 -14.16 -24.21
CA LEU A 182 -5.16 -15.31 -23.37
C LEU A 182 -4.00 -16.12 -23.96
N ALA A 183 -4.01 -16.39 -25.27
CA ALA A 183 -2.93 -17.11 -25.96
C ALA A 183 -1.56 -16.42 -25.80
N GLY A 184 -1.54 -15.08 -25.82
CA GLY A 184 -0.34 -14.26 -25.60
C GLY A 184 0.22 -14.33 -24.17
N HIS A 185 -0.54 -14.88 -23.21
CA HIS A 185 -0.17 -14.98 -21.79
C HIS A 185 0.08 -16.42 -21.34
N SER A 186 0.51 -17.31 -22.25
CA SER A 186 0.87 -18.71 -21.94
C SER A 186 1.95 -18.85 -20.85
N TRP A 187 2.76 -17.81 -20.64
CA TRP A 187 3.74 -17.73 -19.56
C TRP A 187 3.08 -17.68 -18.17
N ALA A 188 1.87 -17.15 -18.04
CA ALA A 188 1.24 -16.90 -16.75
C ALA A 188 0.73 -18.17 -16.07
N THR A 189 1.01 -18.28 -14.77
CA THR A 189 0.49 -19.36 -13.94
C THR A 189 -1.02 -19.21 -13.75
N THR A 190 -1.48 -17.99 -13.49
CA THR A 190 -2.89 -17.66 -13.29
C THR A 190 -3.23 -16.40 -14.09
N ILE A 191 -4.36 -16.43 -14.80
CA ILE A 191 -4.95 -15.30 -15.51
C ILE A 191 -6.36 -15.09 -14.98
N ILE A 192 -6.67 -13.87 -14.55
CA ILE A 192 -8.04 -13.43 -14.29
C ILE A 192 -8.52 -12.71 -15.53
N ARG A 193 -9.61 -13.16 -16.14
CA ARG A 193 -10.30 -12.45 -17.25
C ARG A 193 -11.68 -12.04 -16.78
N ALA A 194 -11.94 -10.74 -16.72
CA ALA A 194 -13.20 -10.17 -16.30
C ALA A 194 -13.89 -9.47 -17.48
N GLU A 195 -15.09 -9.92 -17.82
CA GLU A 195 -15.95 -9.29 -18.82
C GLU A 195 -16.68 -8.09 -18.22
N ILE A 196 -16.76 -7.03 -19.01
CA ILE A 196 -17.33 -5.73 -18.65
C ILE A 196 -18.65 -5.60 -19.40
N SER A 197 -19.76 -5.88 -18.72
CA SER A 197 -21.11 -5.79 -19.29
C SER A 197 -21.61 -4.36 -19.42
N ASN A 198 -21.07 -3.42 -18.63
CA ASN A 198 -21.37 -2.00 -18.73
C ASN A 198 -20.17 -1.21 -19.28
N PRO A 199 -20.20 -0.82 -20.57
CA PRO A 199 -19.12 -0.04 -21.19
C PRO A 199 -18.81 1.30 -20.51
N ASP A 200 -19.76 1.88 -19.76
CA ASP A 200 -19.56 3.18 -19.08
C ASP A 200 -18.47 3.12 -17.99
N ILE A 201 -18.11 1.92 -17.52
CA ILE A 201 -17.06 1.71 -16.53
C ILE A 201 -15.66 1.71 -17.18
N ILE A 202 -15.55 1.49 -18.48
CA ILE A 202 -14.26 1.36 -19.19
C ILE A 202 -13.36 2.59 -18.97
N PRO A 203 -13.82 3.85 -19.14
CA PRO A 203 -12.97 5.02 -18.90
C PRO A 203 -12.41 5.09 -17.47
N HIS A 204 -13.17 4.60 -16.49
CA HIS A 204 -12.71 4.54 -15.11
C HIS A 204 -11.62 3.49 -14.93
N LEU A 205 -11.78 2.28 -15.48
CA LEU A 205 -10.76 1.24 -15.43
C LEU A 205 -9.47 1.66 -16.14
N GLN A 206 -9.60 2.31 -17.30
CA GLN A 206 -8.46 2.88 -18.01
C GLN A 206 -7.68 3.84 -17.11
N GLU A 207 -8.40 4.69 -16.38
CA GLU A 207 -7.77 5.63 -15.45
C GLU A 207 -7.14 4.93 -14.25
N GLU A 208 -7.75 3.88 -13.73
CA GLU A 208 -7.17 3.05 -12.67
C GLU A 208 -5.87 2.38 -13.11
N VAL A 209 -5.83 1.84 -14.34
CA VAL A 209 -4.61 1.28 -14.95
C VAL A 209 -3.53 2.36 -15.12
N ARG A 210 -3.89 3.53 -15.66
CA ARG A 210 -2.92 4.64 -15.87
C ARG A 210 -2.37 5.18 -14.57
N LYS A 211 -3.22 5.38 -13.56
CA LYS A 211 -2.87 5.97 -12.26
C LYS A 211 -2.45 4.96 -11.21
N PHE A 212 -2.23 3.70 -11.59
CA PHE A 212 -1.77 2.68 -10.65
C PHE A 212 -0.51 3.17 -9.91
N PRO A 213 -0.46 3.11 -8.57
CA PRO A 213 0.60 3.77 -7.81
C PRO A 213 1.90 2.96 -7.87
N ALA A 214 2.91 3.47 -8.60
CA ALA A 214 4.22 2.82 -8.70
C ALA A 214 4.89 2.46 -7.36
N PRO A 215 4.77 3.29 -6.29
CA PRO A 215 5.34 2.95 -4.99
C PRO A 215 4.78 1.67 -4.35
N PHE A 216 3.68 1.10 -4.86
CA PHE A 216 3.20 -0.23 -4.46
C PHE A 216 4.31 -1.28 -4.49
N LEU A 217 5.19 -1.24 -5.50
CA LEU A 217 6.27 -2.21 -5.64
C LEU A 217 7.29 -2.13 -4.50
N LEU A 218 7.47 -0.96 -3.86
CA LEU A 218 8.42 -0.78 -2.76
C LEU A 218 8.08 -1.64 -1.54
N PHE A 219 6.80 -1.94 -1.34
CA PHE A 219 6.29 -2.68 -0.18
C PHE A 219 6.18 -4.19 -0.42
N LEU A 220 6.57 -4.67 -1.61
CA LEU A 220 6.67 -6.10 -1.87
C LEU A 220 8.03 -6.61 -1.39
N PRO A 221 8.12 -7.74 -0.67
CA PRO A 221 9.41 -8.30 -0.25
C PRO A 221 10.22 -8.87 -1.42
N VAL A 222 9.57 -9.17 -2.56
CA VAL A 222 10.22 -9.66 -3.79
C VAL A 222 10.16 -8.62 -4.90
N ALA A 223 11.10 -8.65 -5.84
CA ALA A 223 11.08 -7.77 -7.00
C ALA A 223 10.01 -8.26 -7.98
N VAL A 224 9.09 -7.38 -8.38
CA VAL A 224 8.02 -7.70 -9.33
C VAL A 224 8.05 -6.69 -10.48
N SER A 225 7.99 -7.18 -11.71
CA SER A 225 7.70 -6.36 -12.89
C SER A 225 6.19 -6.28 -13.08
N LEU A 226 5.64 -5.06 -13.16
CA LEU A 226 4.22 -4.82 -13.39
C LEU A 226 4.02 -4.07 -14.70
N ASP A 227 3.46 -4.74 -15.69
CA ASP A 227 3.11 -4.16 -16.99
C ASP A 227 1.63 -3.75 -16.99
N LEU A 228 1.35 -2.52 -17.40
CA LEU A 228 0.02 -1.91 -17.39
C LEU A 228 -0.33 -1.41 -18.80
N ASP A 229 -1.39 -1.98 -19.38
CA ASP A 229 -1.93 -1.63 -20.69
C ASP A 229 -3.41 -1.23 -20.55
N ALA A 230 -3.70 0.07 -20.70
CA ALA A 230 -5.07 0.60 -20.63
C ALA A 230 -5.87 0.41 -21.93
N GLY A 231 -5.26 -0.17 -22.98
CA GLY A 231 -5.92 -0.49 -24.25
C GLY A 231 -6.07 0.70 -25.21
N ASP A 232 -5.68 1.91 -24.80
CA ASP A 232 -5.82 3.13 -25.60
C ASP A 232 -4.60 4.05 -25.59
N GLY A 233 -3.45 3.55 -25.16
CA GLY A 233 -2.23 4.33 -25.04
C GLY A 233 -0.96 3.48 -24.99
N ALA A 234 0.14 4.12 -24.62
CA ALA A 234 1.40 3.43 -24.41
C ALA A 234 1.33 2.55 -23.15
N ARG A 235 1.95 1.38 -23.23
CA ARG A 235 2.14 0.50 -22.07
C ARG A 235 3.06 1.18 -21.06
N ARG A 236 2.70 1.06 -19.80
CA ARG A 236 3.46 1.57 -18.65
C ARG A 236 4.03 0.39 -17.89
N GLN A 237 5.36 0.32 -17.82
CA GLN A 237 6.04 -0.72 -17.05
C GLN A 237 6.55 -0.14 -15.73
N LEU A 238 6.26 -0.83 -14.64
CA LEU A 238 6.70 -0.50 -13.30
C LEU A 238 7.66 -1.55 -12.80
N ARG A 239 8.81 -1.12 -12.27
CA ARG A 239 9.80 -2.02 -11.67
C ARG A 239 10.58 -1.30 -10.57
N ARG A 240 11.12 -2.05 -9.62
CA ARG A 240 12.08 -1.54 -8.63
C ARG A 240 13.38 -2.32 -8.70
N ILE A 241 14.49 -1.66 -8.38
CA ILE A 241 15.79 -2.32 -8.18
C ILE A 241 16.45 -1.80 -6.90
N PRO A 242 17.16 -2.65 -6.15
CA PRO A 242 17.98 -2.21 -5.01
C PRO A 242 19.06 -1.20 -5.43
N ASP A 243 19.31 -0.21 -4.56
CA ASP A 243 20.35 0.82 -4.70
C ASP A 243 20.99 1.08 -3.32
N GLY A 244 21.82 0.15 -2.85
CA GLY A 244 22.38 0.20 -1.50
C GLY A 244 21.28 0.11 -0.43
N PRO A 245 21.15 1.09 0.49
CA PRO A 245 20.06 1.15 1.47
C PRO A 245 18.74 1.69 0.88
N ASP A 246 18.75 2.12 -0.38
CA ASP A 246 17.63 2.76 -1.07
C ASP A 246 17.09 1.84 -2.18
N PHE A 247 15.96 2.23 -2.77
CA PHE A 247 15.43 1.65 -4.00
C PHE A 247 15.39 2.68 -5.11
N ARG A 248 15.69 2.22 -6.33
CA ARG A 248 15.32 2.92 -7.56
C ARG A 248 14.00 2.37 -8.07
N LEU A 249 13.01 3.25 -8.17
CA LEU A 249 11.69 2.95 -8.70
C LEU A 249 11.57 3.54 -10.11
N PHE A 250 11.21 2.68 -11.06
CA PHE A 250 10.98 3.06 -12.45
C PHE A 250 9.48 3.07 -12.74
N ASP A 251 9.03 4.17 -13.29
CA ASP A 251 7.68 4.41 -13.77
C ASP A 251 7.72 4.74 -15.27
N GLY A 252 7.65 3.72 -16.11
CA GLY A 252 7.98 3.83 -17.52
C GLY A 252 9.42 4.31 -17.71
N ASN A 253 9.58 5.53 -18.21
CA ASN A 253 10.89 6.17 -18.42
C ASN A 253 11.32 7.08 -17.26
N GLU A 254 10.44 7.32 -16.29
CA GLU A 254 10.75 8.12 -15.11
C GLU A 254 11.44 7.26 -14.05
N GLU A 255 12.44 7.83 -13.38
CA GLU A 255 13.20 7.19 -12.32
C GLU A 255 13.11 8.04 -11.05
N SER A 256 12.96 7.40 -9.91
CA SER A 256 12.97 8.05 -8.59
C SER A 256 13.69 7.19 -7.56
N ARG A 257 14.44 7.82 -6.65
CA ARG A 257 15.11 7.14 -5.54
C ARG A 257 14.31 7.27 -4.25
N TRP A 258 14.26 6.18 -3.49
CA TRP A 258 13.45 6.06 -2.29
C TRP A 258 14.25 5.41 -1.16
N ARG A 259 14.30 6.06 0.00
CA ARG A 259 14.67 5.39 1.24
C ARG A 259 13.50 4.50 1.66
N PHE A 260 13.75 3.22 1.88
CA PHE A 260 12.75 2.29 2.40
C PHE A 260 13.26 1.70 3.70
N VAL A 261 12.44 1.79 4.74
CA VAL A 261 12.72 1.15 6.03
C VAL A 261 11.48 0.41 6.48
N GLU A 262 11.70 -0.77 7.05
CA GLU A 262 10.61 -1.58 7.59
C GLU A 262 10.99 -2.17 8.94
N THR A 263 9.99 -2.43 9.76
CA THR A 263 10.08 -3.29 10.92
C THR A 263 8.96 -4.31 10.86
N ALA A 264 9.34 -5.57 10.83
CA ALA A 264 8.40 -6.68 10.77
C ALA A 264 7.83 -7.03 12.15
N GLU A 265 8.37 -6.48 13.26
CA GLU A 265 8.15 -6.95 14.64
C GLU A 265 7.41 -5.96 15.55
N VAL A 266 6.50 -5.14 15.02
CA VAL A 266 5.75 -4.21 15.89
C VAL A 266 4.77 -4.99 16.76
N ARG A 267 5.03 -5.02 18.07
CA ARG A 267 4.16 -5.62 19.08
C ARG A 267 3.39 -4.53 19.82
N VAL A 268 2.11 -4.37 19.49
CA VAL A 268 1.23 -3.48 20.25
C VAL A 268 0.90 -4.17 21.57
N THR A 269 1.49 -3.71 22.67
CA THR A 269 1.30 -4.29 24.01
C THR A 269 0.16 -3.64 24.79
N ASP A 270 -0.30 -2.46 24.38
CA ASP A 270 -1.34 -1.70 25.06
C ASP A 270 -2.70 -2.43 25.06
N THR A 271 -3.32 -2.53 26.24
CA THR A 271 -4.57 -3.28 26.43
C THR A 271 -5.76 -2.62 25.73
N ALA A 272 -5.83 -1.28 25.69
CA ALA A 272 -6.93 -0.57 25.04
C ALA A 272 -6.81 -0.68 23.52
N ALA A 273 -5.61 -0.59 22.96
CA ALA A 273 -5.34 -0.81 21.54
C ALA A 273 -5.69 -2.24 21.11
N LYS A 274 -5.41 -3.25 21.94
CA LYS A 274 -5.80 -4.65 21.67
C LYS A 274 -7.32 -4.86 21.73
N ALA A 275 -8.02 -4.17 22.64
CA ALA A 275 -9.47 -4.23 22.73
C ALA A 275 -10.16 -3.53 21.54
N ASP A 276 -9.54 -2.48 21.00
CA ASP A 276 -10.00 -1.77 19.80
C ASP A 276 -9.69 -2.54 18.49
N ALA A 277 -8.72 -3.46 18.52
CA ALA A 277 -8.38 -4.29 17.38
C ALA A 277 -9.54 -5.25 17.03
N THR A 278 -10.05 -5.17 15.80
CA THR A 278 -10.96 -6.20 15.27
C THR A 278 -10.22 -7.54 15.12
N HIS A 279 -10.93 -8.67 15.00
CA HIS A 279 -10.31 -9.99 14.71
C HIS A 279 -9.31 -10.00 13.54
N LEU A 280 -9.43 -9.08 12.58
CA LEU A 280 -8.50 -8.87 11.46
C LEU A 280 -7.12 -8.30 11.84
N HIS A 281 -7.00 -7.64 13.01
CA HIS A 281 -5.82 -6.93 13.49
C HIS A 281 -5.17 -7.61 14.71
N ALA A 282 -5.75 -8.72 15.19
CA ALA A 282 -5.28 -9.47 16.37
C ALA A 282 -3.99 -10.28 16.13
N ARG A 283 -3.11 -9.84 15.23
CA ARG A 283 -1.78 -10.42 15.08
C ARG A 283 -0.91 -9.89 16.22
N GLU A 284 -0.13 -10.77 16.86
CA GLU A 284 0.82 -10.36 17.89
C GLU A 284 1.89 -9.42 17.35
N VAL A 285 2.13 -9.49 16.04
CA VAL A 285 3.18 -8.77 15.32
C VAL A 285 2.59 -8.22 14.02
N VAL A 286 2.84 -6.94 13.74
CA VAL A 286 2.40 -6.28 12.50
C VAL A 286 3.55 -5.61 11.75
N PRO A 287 3.56 -5.67 10.41
CA PRO A 287 4.55 -4.96 9.61
C PRO A 287 4.26 -3.45 9.61
N LEU A 288 5.33 -2.67 9.66
CA LEU A 288 5.30 -1.23 9.52
C LEU A 288 6.46 -0.79 8.64
N ALA A 289 6.15 -0.07 7.57
CA ALA A 289 7.13 0.39 6.62
C ALA A 289 6.95 1.86 6.27
N TRP A 290 8.07 2.56 6.05
CA TRP A 290 8.09 3.94 5.59
C TRP A 290 8.97 4.03 4.34
N ALA A 291 8.39 4.59 3.27
CA ALA A 291 9.10 4.86 2.02
C ALA A 291 9.15 6.37 1.79
N MET A 292 10.35 6.95 1.79
CA MET A 292 10.57 8.38 1.60
C MET A 292 11.26 8.65 0.25
N PRO A 293 10.71 9.53 -0.60
CA PRO A 293 11.39 9.92 -1.82
C PRO A 293 12.59 10.82 -1.50
N LEU A 294 13.75 10.52 -2.11
CA LEU A 294 15.00 11.26 -1.89
C LEU A 294 15.19 12.39 -2.92
N ASP A 295 14.63 12.24 -4.13
CA ASP A 295 14.79 13.19 -5.24
C ASP A 295 13.54 14.05 -5.48
N ALA A 296 12.65 14.17 -4.47
CA ALA A 296 11.40 14.89 -4.62
C ALA A 296 11.64 16.39 -4.88
N LYS A 297 11.44 16.83 -6.13
CA LYS A 297 11.54 18.25 -6.53
C LYS A 297 10.45 19.13 -5.91
N ARG A 298 9.36 18.52 -5.41
CA ARG A 298 8.25 19.24 -4.76
C ARG A 298 7.86 18.57 -3.47
N GLU A 299 7.61 19.43 -2.51
CA GLU A 299 7.11 19.18 -1.17
C GLU A 299 5.65 18.66 -1.18
N SER A 300 5.41 17.35 -1.26
CA SER A 300 4.06 16.77 -1.10
C SER A 300 3.84 16.24 0.33
N ALA A 301 2.65 16.47 0.89
CA ALA A 301 2.25 15.79 2.12
C ALA A 301 2.18 14.28 1.83
N GLY A 302 2.82 13.48 2.66
CA GLY A 302 2.76 12.03 2.57
C GLY A 302 1.44 11.49 3.08
N HIS A 303 1.17 10.22 2.77
CA HIS A 303 -0.12 9.59 3.04
C HIS A 303 0.05 8.27 3.78
N PHE A 304 -0.95 7.92 4.59
CA PHE A 304 -1.05 6.59 5.16
C PHE A 304 -1.47 5.62 4.06
N TRP A 305 -0.84 4.47 4.02
CA TRP A 305 -1.21 3.36 3.14
C TRP A 305 -1.66 2.17 3.98
N ALA A 306 -2.81 1.62 3.66
CA ALA A 306 -3.23 0.30 4.10
C ALA A 306 -3.08 -0.64 2.91
N PHE A 307 -1.81 -0.94 2.55
CA PHE A 307 -1.34 -1.55 1.29
C PHE A 307 -1.53 -0.69 0.05
N PHE A 308 -2.62 0.06 -0.02
CA PHE A 308 -2.89 1.06 -1.05
C PHE A 308 -3.10 2.44 -0.45
N PRO A 309 -3.00 3.51 -1.27
CA PRO A 309 -3.24 4.87 -0.83
C PRO A 309 -4.56 5.06 -0.08
N THR A 310 -4.50 5.89 0.97
CA THR A 310 -5.64 6.49 1.65
C THR A 310 -5.58 8.01 1.48
N ASP A 311 -6.69 8.68 1.68
CA ASP A 311 -6.83 10.14 1.64
C ASP A 311 -6.35 10.81 2.94
N THR A 312 -5.89 10.01 3.92
CA THR A 312 -5.40 10.52 5.20
C THR A 312 -3.92 10.90 5.09
N ALA A 313 -3.62 12.19 5.29
CA ALA A 313 -2.26 12.70 5.29
C ALA A 313 -1.49 12.31 6.57
N THR A 314 -0.19 12.05 6.45
CA THR A 314 0.72 11.77 7.57
C THR A 314 1.41 13.02 8.10
N HIS A 315 1.36 14.12 7.33
CA HIS A 315 2.17 15.33 7.53
C HIS A 315 3.69 15.09 7.50
N LEU A 316 4.13 13.95 6.96
CA LEU A 316 5.52 13.60 6.71
C LEU A 316 5.73 13.39 5.22
N PRO A 317 6.95 13.50 4.67
CA PRO A 317 7.17 13.10 3.29
C PRO A 317 7.04 11.58 3.13
N GLY A 318 6.60 11.16 1.94
CA GLY A 318 6.57 9.75 1.56
C GLY A 318 5.30 9.00 1.97
N ILE A 319 5.46 7.71 2.20
CA ILE A 319 4.36 6.76 2.38
C ILE A 319 4.60 5.98 3.66
N LEU A 320 3.60 5.96 4.54
CA LEU A 320 3.63 5.17 5.76
C LEU A 320 2.63 4.02 5.67
N ASN A 321 3.14 2.81 5.45
CA ASN A 321 2.35 1.61 5.21
C ASN A 321 2.28 0.71 6.46
N ALA A 322 1.07 0.37 6.87
CA ALA A 322 0.81 -0.55 7.98
C ALA A 322 -0.63 -1.10 7.89
N PRO A 323 -1.01 -2.13 8.67
CA PRO A 323 -2.39 -2.60 8.75
C PRO A 323 -3.23 -1.67 9.63
N TRP A 324 -3.48 -0.46 9.12
CA TRP A 324 -4.33 0.54 9.77
C TRP A 324 -5.80 0.09 9.80
N LYS A 325 -6.52 0.48 10.84
CA LYS A 325 -7.98 0.48 10.82
C LYS A 325 -8.45 1.58 9.88
N VAL A 326 -9.21 1.20 8.87
CA VAL A 326 -9.79 2.08 7.85
C VAL A 326 -11.31 1.97 7.84
N ASN A 327 -11.97 2.93 7.21
CA ASN A 327 -13.41 2.90 6.96
C ASN A 327 -13.80 1.78 5.98
N ASN A 328 -15.11 1.55 5.82
CA ASN A 328 -15.63 0.42 5.02
C ASN A 328 -15.18 0.46 3.55
N ASP A 329 -15.01 1.66 2.99
CA ASP A 329 -14.54 1.92 1.62
C ASP A 329 -13.01 2.03 1.51
N ARG A 330 -12.27 1.87 2.61
CA ARG A 330 -10.79 1.90 2.69
C ARG A 330 -10.16 3.18 2.14
N SER A 331 -10.91 4.28 2.12
CA SER A 331 -10.44 5.59 1.65
C SER A 331 -9.72 6.35 2.74
N ALA A 332 -10.08 6.17 4.01
CA ALA A 332 -9.50 6.93 5.13
C ALA A 332 -9.29 6.06 6.37
N LEU A 333 -8.34 6.49 7.20
CA LEU A 333 -8.15 5.93 8.54
C LEU A 333 -9.32 6.32 9.44
N ILE A 334 -9.60 5.45 10.41
CA ILE A 334 -10.55 5.78 11.49
C ILE A 334 -9.80 6.06 12.80
N ALA A 335 -10.36 6.92 13.63
CA ALA A 335 -9.82 7.17 14.97
C ALA A 335 -9.90 5.92 15.84
N GLY A 336 -8.90 5.69 16.68
CA GLY A 336 -8.88 4.57 17.62
C GLY A 336 -7.50 4.30 18.21
N GLU A 337 -7.47 3.67 19.38
CA GLU A 337 -6.23 3.39 20.10
C GLU A 337 -5.28 2.45 19.35
N TRP A 338 -5.82 1.56 18.50
CA TRP A 338 -4.98 0.74 17.62
C TRP A 338 -4.12 1.59 16.68
N ASN A 339 -4.75 2.50 15.94
CA ASN A 339 -4.05 3.38 15.01
C ASN A 339 -3.11 4.32 15.78
N ASN A 340 -3.54 4.86 16.93
CA ASN A 340 -2.70 5.71 17.78
C ASN A 340 -1.42 4.98 18.23
N ALA A 341 -1.53 3.73 18.66
CA ALA A 341 -0.37 2.92 19.06
C ALA A 341 0.59 2.68 17.88
N LEU A 342 0.08 2.29 16.72
CA LEU A 342 0.90 2.09 15.52
C LEU A 342 1.59 3.38 15.05
N MET A 343 0.93 4.52 15.17
CA MET A 343 1.52 5.82 14.85
C MET A 343 2.70 6.17 15.78
N ARG A 344 2.63 5.82 17.07
CA ARG A 344 3.75 6.02 18.01
C ARG A 344 4.94 5.11 17.69
N GLU A 345 4.68 3.88 17.27
CA GLU A 345 5.72 2.95 16.80
C GLU A 345 6.34 3.42 15.47
N ALA A 346 5.53 3.95 14.55
CA ALA A 346 5.98 4.56 13.31
C ALA A 346 6.92 5.75 13.57
N ALA A 347 6.57 6.63 14.52
CA ALA A 347 7.46 7.70 14.94
C ALA A 347 8.82 7.18 15.42
N GLY A 348 8.85 6.03 16.09
CA GLY A 348 10.09 5.35 16.49
C GLY A 348 10.93 4.85 15.32
N LEU A 349 10.30 4.19 14.35
CA LEU A 349 10.96 3.74 13.11
C LEU A 349 11.57 4.92 12.34
N ILE A 350 10.77 5.97 12.12
CA ILE A 350 11.19 7.15 11.36
C ILE A 350 12.34 7.86 12.07
N ALA A 351 12.22 8.10 13.39
CA ALA A 351 13.25 8.80 14.16
C ALA A 351 14.62 8.10 14.10
N ARG A 352 14.67 6.76 14.15
CA ARG A 352 15.92 5.99 14.00
C ARG A 352 16.52 6.14 12.60
N THR A 353 15.67 6.29 11.59
CA THR A 353 16.08 6.43 10.19
C THR A 353 16.63 7.83 9.89
N LEU A 354 16.21 8.87 10.63
CA LEU A 354 16.59 10.26 10.37
C LEU A 354 18.11 10.45 10.30
N SER A 355 18.87 9.88 11.23
CA SER A 355 20.33 9.97 11.25
C SER A 355 21.00 9.34 10.03
N GLU A 356 20.36 8.32 9.43
CA GLU A 356 20.87 7.58 8.28
C GLU A 356 20.58 8.29 6.95
N LEU A 357 19.82 9.39 6.97
CA LEU A 357 19.54 10.20 5.77
C LEU A 357 20.69 11.16 5.45
N ALA A 358 21.48 11.55 6.44
CA ALA A 358 22.63 12.42 6.23
C ALA A 358 23.65 11.74 5.31
N THR A 359 24.22 12.52 4.38
CA THR A 359 25.31 12.07 3.51
C THR A 359 26.48 13.04 3.62
N GLU A 360 27.69 12.63 3.26
CA GLU A 360 28.86 13.54 3.25
C GLU A 360 28.60 14.79 2.37
N ALA A 361 27.91 14.62 1.24
CA ALA A 361 27.57 15.72 0.34
C ALA A 361 26.42 16.60 0.87
N ASP A 362 25.54 16.05 1.72
CA ASP A 362 24.36 16.73 2.23
C ASP A 362 24.06 16.25 3.66
N PRO A 363 24.78 16.78 4.67
CA PRO A 363 24.54 16.41 6.06
C PRO A 363 23.22 16.98 6.59
N GLY A 364 22.63 17.98 5.91
CA GLY A 364 21.36 18.61 6.30
C GLY A 364 20.10 17.84 5.87
N ARG A 365 20.25 16.76 5.09
CA ARG A 365 19.14 15.94 4.59
C ARG A 365 18.14 15.41 5.62
N PRO A 366 18.53 15.07 6.87
CA PRO A 366 17.56 14.61 7.87
C PRO A 366 16.40 15.60 8.09
N LEU A 367 16.63 16.90 7.89
CA LEU A 367 15.59 17.91 7.98
C LEU A 367 14.48 17.66 6.94
N ASP A 368 14.78 17.11 5.77
CA ASP A 368 13.78 16.85 4.73
C ASP A 368 12.66 15.91 5.18
N ALA A 369 12.96 15.06 6.16
CA ALA A 369 12.02 14.11 6.75
C ALA A 369 11.23 14.65 7.95
N PHE A 370 11.43 15.90 8.37
CA PHE A 370 10.74 16.42 9.55
C PHE A 370 9.24 16.62 9.30
N PRO A 371 8.38 16.31 10.29
CA PRO A 371 6.95 16.47 10.17
C PRO A 371 6.57 17.94 10.01
N ARG A 372 5.53 18.17 9.21
CA ARG A 372 4.91 19.50 9.06
C ARG A 372 4.08 19.85 10.29
N ARG A 373 3.80 21.14 10.44
CA ARG A 373 2.94 21.65 11.50
C ARG A 373 1.49 21.27 11.20
N LEU A 374 0.83 20.67 12.18
CA LEU A 374 -0.61 20.42 12.13
C LEU A 374 -1.39 21.74 12.18
N GLU A 375 -2.42 21.85 11.36
CA GLU A 375 -3.35 22.99 11.40
C GLU A 375 -4.36 22.85 12.54
N ARG A 376 -4.70 21.61 12.92
CA ARG A 376 -5.71 21.29 13.93
C ARG A 376 -5.19 20.24 14.92
N GLN A 377 -5.62 20.33 16.17
CA GLN A 377 -5.26 19.37 17.22
C GLN A 377 -6.02 18.05 17.12
N ASP A 378 -7.19 18.04 16.47
CA ASP A 378 -8.03 16.85 16.25
C ASP A 378 -7.66 16.08 14.98
N ASP A 379 -6.52 16.38 14.37
CA ASP A 379 -6.02 15.65 13.19
C ASP A 379 -5.67 14.19 13.54
N LEU A 380 -6.09 13.25 12.69
CA LEU A 380 -5.84 11.82 12.90
C LEU A 380 -4.35 11.48 13.00
N ALA A 381 -3.47 12.25 12.36
CA ALA A 381 -2.03 12.06 12.41
C ALA A 381 -1.36 12.71 13.64
N ALA A 382 -2.11 13.37 14.52
CA ALA A 382 -1.55 14.01 15.71
C ALA A 382 -0.68 13.07 16.57
N PRO A 383 -1.09 11.82 16.87
CA PRO A 383 -0.25 10.89 17.63
C PRO A 383 1.10 10.59 16.98
N LEU A 384 1.15 10.54 15.64
CA LEU A 384 2.38 10.32 14.86
C LEU A 384 3.30 11.55 14.97
N VAL A 385 2.75 12.73 14.65
CA VAL A 385 3.52 13.97 14.58
C VAL A 385 4.07 14.36 15.96
N GLU A 386 3.26 14.24 17.02
CA GLU A 386 3.68 14.54 18.39
C GLU A 386 4.76 13.58 18.88
N ALA A 387 4.56 12.27 18.68
CA ALA A 387 5.51 11.25 19.09
C ALA A 387 6.85 11.36 18.35
N LEU A 388 6.82 11.80 17.09
CA LEU A 388 8.01 12.02 16.28
C LEU A 388 8.76 13.29 16.71
N TRP A 389 8.06 14.40 16.92
CA TRP A 389 8.70 15.62 17.44
C TRP A 389 9.37 15.41 18.80
N ALA A 390 8.75 14.64 19.70
CA ALA A 390 9.36 14.30 20.98
C ALA A 390 10.69 13.54 20.81
N ARG A 391 10.77 12.65 19.80
CA ARG A 391 12.00 11.91 19.47
C ARG A 391 13.04 12.78 18.79
N ILE A 392 12.63 13.66 17.87
CA ILE A 392 13.51 14.63 17.20
C ILE A 392 14.17 15.56 18.22
N LEU A 393 13.42 16.05 19.21
CA LEU A 393 13.96 16.92 20.27
C LEU A 393 15.08 16.25 21.06
N ALA A 394 14.97 14.94 21.30
CA ALA A 394 15.98 14.17 22.03
C ALA A 394 17.11 13.61 21.14
N ALA A 395 17.06 13.84 19.82
CA ALA A 395 17.97 13.22 18.88
C ALA A 395 19.20 14.09 18.54
N VAL A 396 20.31 13.40 18.26
CA VAL A 396 21.58 14.00 17.80
C VAL A 396 21.64 13.89 16.28
N ILE A 397 20.94 14.80 15.58
CA ILE A 397 20.70 14.69 14.12
C ILE A 397 20.91 15.99 13.34
N ILE A 398 21.08 17.13 14.00
CA ILE A 398 21.31 18.40 13.31
C ILE A 398 22.83 18.56 13.15
N PRO A 399 23.35 18.68 11.92
CA PRO A 399 24.79 18.83 11.74
C PRO A 399 25.26 20.24 12.14
N ASP A 400 26.40 20.29 12.82
CA ASP A 400 27.16 21.51 13.01
C ASP A 400 27.82 21.99 11.71
N ALA A 401 28.50 23.12 11.72
CA ALA A 401 29.14 23.65 10.52
C ALA A 401 30.30 22.78 10.01
N GLN A 402 30.75 21.76 10.76
CA GLN A 402 31.69 20.74 10.28
C GLN A 402 31.00 19.52 9.67
N GLY A 403 29.67 19.44 9.73
CA GLY A 403 28.89 18.31 9.25
C GLY A 403 28.70 17.21 10.29
N THR A 404 29.12 17.42 11.54
CA THR A 404 28.98 16.43 12.62
C THR A 404 27.60 16.60 13.27
N PRO A 405 26.79 15.54 13.40
CA PRO A 405 25.52 15.62 14.11
C PRO A 405 25.73 16.02 15.58
N GLN A 406 25.00 17.05 16.02
CA GLN A 406 25.00 17.53 17.40
C GLN A 406 23.59 17.53 17.99
N PRO A 407 23.46 17.53 19.33
CA PRO A 407 22.20 17.86 19.99
C PRO A 407 21.73 19.26 19.57
N SER A 408 20.44 19.41 19.34
CA SER A 408 19.86 20.68 18.87
C SER A 408 20.07 21.84 19.88
N GLU A 409 20.26 21.51 21.15
CA GLU A 409 20.53 22.47 22.24
C GLU A 409 21.93 23.11 22.16
N GLU A 410 22.87 22.46 21.48
CA GLU A 410 24.26 22.92 21.40
C GLU A 410 24.52 23.84 20.20
N LEU A 411 23.56 23.95 19.29
CA LEU A 411 23.68 24.69 18.05
C LEU A 411 22.92 26.03 18.08
N LYS A 412 23.42 26.99 17.31
CA LYS A 412 22.77 28.26 16.99
C LYS A 412 22.46 28.37 15.50
N ARG A 413 21.45 29.18 15.17
CA ARG A 413 21.15 29.56 13.79
C ARG A 413 21.85 30.89 13.45
N PRO A 414 22.43 31.04 12.25
CA PRO A 414 22.99 32.32 11.83
C PRO A 414 21.91 33.40 11.71
N PRO A 415 22.29 34.69 11.63
CA PRO A 415 21.35 35.80 11.53
C PRO A 415 20.44 35.73 10.29
N LEU A 416 20.96 35.17 9.20
CA LEU A 416 20.28 35.02 7.91
C LEU A 416 20.11 33.54 7.55
N ASP A 417 18.95 33.17 7.04
CA ASP A 417 18.69 31.84 6.49
C ASP A 417 19.27 31.74 5.07
N ASP A 418 20.58 31.93 4.95
CA ASP A 418 21.30 31.94 3.68
C ASP A 418 22.47 30.96 3.69
N ALA A 419 22.35 29.90 2.89
CA ALA A 419 23.33 28.82 2.83
C ALA A 419 24.69 29.30 2.29
N ASP A 420 24.69 30.22 1.32
CA ASP A 420 25.93 30.72 0.71
C ASP A 420 26.73 31.56 1.70
N SER A 421 26.10 32.49 2.40
CA SER A 421 26.74 33.30 3.46
C SER A 421 27.27 32.43 4.59
N GLN A 422 26.48 31.44 5.05
CA GLN A 422 26.93 30.50 6.08
C GLN A 422 28.08 29.61 5.59
N GLY A 423 28.10 29.26 4.30
CA GLY A 423 29.19 28.54 3.66
C GLY A 423 30.50 29.34 3.65
N GLN A 424 30.44 30.61 3.24
CA GLN A 424 31.59 31.52 3.27
C GLN A 424 32.09 31.77 4.69
N TRP A 425 31.17 32.00 5.65
CA TRP A 425 31.53 32.12 7.06
C TRP A 425 32.24 30.87 7.57
N ARG A 426 31.71 29.68 7.25
CA ARG A 426 32.31 28.40 7.65
C ARG A 426 33.74 28.26 7.16
N GLU A 427 34.06 28.72 5.95
CA GLU A 427 35.41 28.67 5.39
C GLU A 427 36.40 29.54 6.18
N LEU A 428 35.94 30.70 6.66
CA LEU A 428 36.76 31.69 7.37
C LEU A 428 36.83 31.46 8.89
N ALA A 429 35.78 30.90 9.50
CA ALA A 429 35.65 30.77 10.95
C ALA A 429 36.65 29.76 11.54
N PRO A 430 37.17 29.97 12.76
CA PRO A 430 37.96 28.97 13.49
C PRO A 430 37.18 27.66 13.71
N VAL A 431 37.88 26.53 13.78
CA VAL A 431 37.26 25.20 13.94
C VAL A 431 36.42 25.13 15.23
N GLU A 432 36.88 25.78 16.28
CA GLU A 432 36.23 25.85 17.59
C GLU A 432 34.91 26.64 17.55
N ALA A 433 34.77 27.59 16.61
CA ALA A 433 33.54 28.31 16.41
C ALA A 433 32.52 27.45 15.64
N ARG A 434 32.97 26.66 14.65
CA ARG A 434 32.12 25.88 13.73
C ARG A 434 31.19 24.88 14.44
N VAL A 435 31.60 24.30 15.58
CA VAL A 435 30.79 23.33 16.33
C VAL A 435 29.51 23.93 16.91
N ARG A 436 29.41 25.27 17.03
CA ARG A 436 28.27 25.96 17.66
C ARG A 436 27.17 26.37 16.67
N TRP A 437 27.36 26.15 15.38
CA TRP A 437 26.46 26.68 14.35
C TRP A 437 25.96 25.58 13.46
N VAL A 438 24.72 25.70 12.99
CA VAL A 438 24.17 24.76 12.00
C VAL A 438 24.96 24.77 10.70
N HIS A 439 25.04 23.61 10.06
CA HIS A 439 25.65 23.45 8.74
C HIS A 439 24.94 24.32 7.67
N PRO A 440 25.67 24.87 6.66
CA PRO A 440 25.07 25.57 5.52
C PRO A 440 23.95 24.78 4.83
N ALA A 441 24.11 23.46 4.70
CA ALA A 441 23.10 22.57 4.11
C ALA A 441 21.76 22.57 4.86
N CYS A 442 21.72 22.98 6.12
CA CYS A 442 20.46 23.12 6.86
C CYS A 442 19.67 24.38 6.47
N LEU A 443 20.26 25.26 5.66
CA LEU A 443 19.69 26.55 5.27
C LEU A 443 19.18 26.58 3.82
N THR A 444 19.11 25.42 3.16
CA THR A 444 18.64 25.30 1.78
C THR A 444 17.14 24.99 1.71
N GLY A 445 16.43 25.59 0.76
CA GLY A 445 15.02 25.28 0.50
C GLY A 445 14.11 25.55 1.72
N ASP A 446 13.31 24.57 2.12
CA ASP A 446 12.37 24.67 3.26
C ASP A 446 12.98 24.23 4.61
N ARG A 447 14.24 23.80 4.64
CA ARG A 447 14.94 23.37 5.86
C ARG A 447 15.02 24.46 6.95
N PRO A 448 15.20 25.76 6.66
CA PRO A 448 15.12 26.82 7.67
C PRO A 448 13.80 26.83 8.46
N LYS A 449 12.66 26.61 7.80
CA LYS A 449 11.34 26.59 8.45
C LYS A 449 11.21 25.42 9.42
N ARG A 450 11.84 24.28 9.10
CA ARG A 450 11.86 23.10 9.96
C ARG A 450 12.77 23.29 11.17
N LEU A 451 13.92 23.94 10.98
CA LEU A 451 14.78 24.36 12.08
C LEU A 451 14.07 25.36 13.01
N GLU A 452 13.31 26.30 12.45
CA GLU A 452 12.49 27.22 13.23
C GLU A 452 11.41 26.48 14.03
N ALA A 453 10.69 25.55 13.40
CA ALA A 453 9.70 24.71 14.08
C ALA A 453 10.29 23.86 15.21
N LEU A 454 11.54 23.43 15.08
CA LEU A 454 12.29 22.74 16.13
C LEU A 454 12.71 23.70 17.25
N ALA A 455 13.23 24.89 16.90
CA ALA A 455 13.62 25.93 17.86
C ALA A 455 12.44 26.40 18.73
N GLU A 456 11.25 26.59 18.13
CA GLU A 456 10.02 26.91 18.87
C GLU A 456 9.66 25.83 19.89
N ARG A 457 9.88 24.57 19.55
CA ARG A 457 9.59 23.42 20.44
C ARG A 457 10.61 23.31 21.57
N LEU A 458 11.89 23.54 21.30
CA LEU A 458 12.92 23.63 22.33
C LEU A 458 12.58 24.73 23.35
N SER A 459 12.20 25.92 22.85
CA SER A 459 11.79 27.04 23.71
C SER A 459 10.58 26.69 24.58
N LYS A 460 9.54 26.03 24.03
CA LYS A 460 8.39 25.53 24.79
C LYS A 460 8.77 24.47 25.85
N ALA A 461 9.78 23.65 25.56
CA ALA A 461 10.36 22.68 26.49
C ALA A 461 11.32 23.32 27.52
N LYS A 462 11.50 24.65 27.50
CA LYS A 462 12.45 25.41 28.34
C LYS A 462 13.92 25.05 28.10
N ALA A 463 14.24 24.48 26.94
CA ALA A 463 15.60 24.28 26.48
C ALA A 463 16.05 25.49 25.63
N VAL A 464 17.34 25.84 25.71
CA VAL A 464 17.94 26.90 24.90
C VAL A 464 18.75 26.24 23.80
N GLY A 465 18.30 26.39 22.55
CA GLY A 465 18.93 25.78 21.39
C GLY A 465 18.35 26.32 20.10
N LEU A 466 19.15 26.31 19.03
CA LEU A 466 18.81 26.85 17.71
C LEU A 466 18.25 28.29 17.76
N SER A 467 18.67 29.10 18.74
CA SER A 467 18.33 30.52 18.74
C SER A 467 18.99 31.21 17.54
N ARG A 468 18.26 32.16 16.94
CA ARG A 468 18.83 33.01 15.89
C ARG A 468 19.77 34.00 16.55
N ALA A 469 21.02 34.00 16.13
CA ALA A 469 22.02 34.88 16.69
C ALA A 469 21.95 36.29 16.09
N GLU A 470 22.44 37.27 16.86
CA GLU A 470 22.77 38.59 16.35
C GLU A 470 24.04 38.53 15.49
N ALA A 471 24.19 39.47 14.55
CA ALA A 471 25.33 39.50 13.65
C ALA A 471 26.68 39.59 14.39
N SER A 472 26.73 40.32 15.52
CA SER A 472 27.94 40.44 16.35
C SER A 472 28.39 39.10 16.92
N ASP A 473 27.46 38.25 17.34
CA ASP A 473 27.75 36.95 17.94
C ASP A 473 28.22 35.92 16.91
N TRP A 474 27.85 36.14 15.64
CA TRP A 474 28.21 35.28 14.52
C TRP A 474 29.63 35.55 14.00
N PHE A 475 30.10 36.80 14.07
CA PHE A 475 31.47 37.17 13.71
C PHE A 475 32.48 37.10 14.87
N ALA A 476 31.99 36.91 16.10
CA ALA A 476 32.82 36.72 17.30
C ALA A 476 33.34 35.28 17.38
#